data_AF-A0A8X6HAP7-F1
#
_entry.id   AF-A0A8X6HAP7-F1
#
_cell.length_a   1.000
_cell.length_b   1.000
_cell.length_c   1.000
_cell.angle_alpha   90.00
_cell.angle_beta   90.00
_cell.angle_gamma   90.00
#
_symmetry.space_group_name_H-M   'P 1'
#
loop_
_entity.id
_entity.type
_entity.pdbx_description
1 polymer ?
#
loop_
_entity_poly.entity_id
_entity_poly.type
_entity_poly.pdbx_seq_one_letter_code
_entity_poly.pdbx_strand_id
1 'polypeptide(L)'
;MSTTEKLSILKRKRTTLRAGITKLSTKLNDPNSTQADIEFNTERLQIKLNELTVTDDEIRDFLNDQEYSEDIIECEKYSENAHLQLFNSKKKANTSAAILSCSKIASSPTSDRIHYASQPNVTVKLPTVNTNTFYGEIEEFHNFGERFENCIDKNESLSQIDKHVFLRGYLDAEAKRLVDGISITADTYTMTKEI
;
A
#
# COMPACT_ATOMS: atom_id res chain seq x y z
N MET A 1 -24.51 -8.95 -36.75
CA MET A 1 -23.04 -8.81 -36.80
C MET A 1 -22.46 -10.09 -37.35
N SER A 2 -21.59 -10.02 -38.36
CA SER A 2 -20.84 -11.20 -38.80
C SER A 2 -19.73 -11.55 -37.79
N THR A 3 -19.27 -12.80 -37.76
CA THR A 3 -18.16 -13.23 -36.90
C THR A 3 -16.89 -12.40 -37.16
N THR A 4 -16.60 -12.09 -38.41
CA THR A 4 -15.50 -11.22 -38.83
C THR A 4 -15.63 -9.78 -38.32
N GLU A 5 -16.86 -9.23 -38.35
CA GLU A 5 -17.13 -7.88 -37.83
C GLU A 5 -16.93 -7.83 -36.31
N LYS A 6 -17.44 -8.81 -35.56
CA LYS A 6 -17.23 -8.93 -34.11
C LYS A 6 -15.73 -9.01 -33.76
N LEU A 7 -14.97 -9.88 -34.44
CA LEU A 7 -13.53 -10.02 -34.22
C LEU A 7 -12.78 -8.71 -34.46
N SER A 8 -13.13 -7.97 -35.53
CA SER A 8 -12.50 -6.67 -35.83
C SER A 8 -12.72 -5.64 -34.73
N ILE A 9 -13.92 -5.62 -34.13
CA ILE A 9 -14.28 -4.72 -33.03
C ILE A 9 -13.50 -5.09 -31.77
N LEU A 10 -13.40 -6.39 -31.46
CA LEU A 10 -12.64 -6.88 -30.32
C LEU A 10 -11.15 -6.54 -30.45
N LYS A 11 -10.54 -6.78 -31.62
CA LYS A 11 -9.14 -6.43 -31.88
C LYS A 11 -8.90 -4.93 -31.71
N ARG A 12 -9.82 -4.07 -32.19
CA ARG A 12 -9.72 -2.62 -31.98
C ARG A 12 -9.83 -2.24 -30.50
N LYS A 13 -10.77 -2.83 -29.76
CA LYS A 13 -10.94 -2.64 -28.32
C LYS A 13 -9.66 -3.03 -27.57
N ARG A 14 -9.08 -4.20 -27.87
CA ARG A 14 -7.81 -4.68 -27.33
C ARG A 14 -6.68 -3.67 -27.54
N THR A 15 -6.52 -3.15 -28.75
CA THR A 15 -5.51 -2.13 -29.04
C THR A 15 -5.69 -0.86 -28.18
N THR A 16 -6.92 -0.38 -28.05
CA THR A 16 -7.23 0.79 -27.20
C THR A 16 -6.95 0.51 -25.72
N LEU A 17 -7.27 -0.69 -25.23
CA LEU A 17 -7.00 -1.11 -23.85
C LEU A 17 -5.50 -1.19 -23.58
N ARG A 18 -4.74 -1.88 -24.43
CA ARG A 18 -3.27 -1.98 -24.34
C ARG A 18 -2.61 -0.59 -24.32
N ALA A 19 -3.01 0.32 -25.21
CA ALA A 19 -2.51 1.69 -25.20
C ALA A 19 -2.86 2.45 -23.90
N GLY A 20 -4.08 2.24 -23.38
CA GLY A 20 -4.52 2.81 -22.11
C GLY A 20 -3.71 2.29 -20.91
N ILE A 21 -3.47 0.99 -20.86
CA ILE A 21 -2.62 0.32 -19.86
C ILE A 21 -1.22 0.89 -19.90
N THR A 22 -0.57 0.93 -21.07
CA THR A 22 0.78 1.50 -21.22
C THR A 22 0.83 2.94 -20.71
N LYS A 23 -0.16 3.78 -21.06
CA LYS A 23 -0.22 5.17 -20.59
C LYS A 23 -0.35 5.28 -19.06
N LEU A 24 -1.16 4.43 -18.44
CA LEU A 24 -1.30 4.39 -16.98
C LEU A 24 -0.03 3.88 -16.31
N SER A 25 0.58 2.83 -16.85
CA SER A 25 1.88 2.31 -16.41
C SER A 25 2.96 3.38 -16.44
N THR A 26 3.02 4.21 -17.49
CA THR A 26 3.97 5.34 -17.55
C THR A 26 3.69 6.37 -16.46
N LYS A 27 2.43 6.70 -16.21
CA LYS A 27 2.05 7.64 -15.13
C LYS A 27 2.43 7.11 -13.75
N LEU A 28 2.21 5.83 -13.47
CA LEU A 28 2.60 5.18 -12.20
C LEU A 28 4.11 5.13 -11.97
N ASN A 29 4.90 5.27 -13.05
CA ASN A 29 6.35 5.36 -12.99
C ASN A 29 6.89 6.78 -12.82
N ASP A 30 6.05 7.82 -12.95
CA ASP A 30 6.48 9.19 -12.71
C ASP A 30 6.83 9.37 -11.22
N PRO A 31 8.10 9.70 -10.89
CA PRO A 31 8.54 9.87 -9.51
C PRO A 31 7.87 11.06 -8.80
N ASN A 32 7.26 11.99 -9.54
CA ASN A 32 6.56 13.15 -8.99
C ASN A 32 5.08 12.89 -8.70
N SER A 33 4.57 11.69 -8.98
CA SER A 33 3.16 11.35 -8.73
C SER A 33 2.84 11.44 -7.24
N THR A 34 1.75 12.12 -6.90
CA THR A 34 1.27 12.16 -5.52
C THR A 34 0.67 10.82 -5.10
N GLN A 35 0.47 10.62 -3.80
CA GLN A 35 -0.17 9.41 -3.28
C GLN A 35 -1.57 9.19 -3.88
N ALA A 36 -2.37 10.25 -3.96
CA ALA A 36 -3.70 10.20 -4.56
C ALA A 36 -3.64 9.87 -6.06
N ASP A 37 -2.64 10.41 -6.78
CA ASP A 37 -2.43 10.06 -8.20
C ASP A 37 -2.08 8.58 -8.37
N ILE A 38 -1.24 8.03 -7.49
CA ILE A 38 -0.85 6.63 -7.51
C ILE A 38 -2.10 5.77 -7.29
N GLU A 39 -2.85 5.99 -6.21
CA GLU A 39 -4.07 5.23 -5.89
C GLU A 39 -5.10 5.29 -7.04
N PHE A 40 -5.39 6.49 -7.54
CA PHE A 40 -6.34 6.70 -8.64
C PHE A 40 -5.91 5.99 -9.93
N ASN A 41 -4.63 6.08 -10.30
CA ASN A 41 -4.16 5.43 -11.52
C ASN A 41 -4.02 3.91 -11.35
N THR A 42 -3.77 3.41 -10.15
CA THR A 42 -3.76 1.98 -9.82
C THR A 42 -5.14 1.35 -9.99
N GLU A 43 -6.19 1.97 -9.45
CA GLU A 43 -7.57 1.48 -9.61
C GLU A 43 -7.95 1.44 -11.11
N ARG A 44 -7.64 2.51 -11.84
CA ARG A 44 -7.93 2.57 -13.29
C ARG A 44 -7.14 1.54 -14.09
N LEU A 45 -5.90 1.26 -13.70
CA LEU A 45 -5.09 0.22 -14.32
C LEU A 45 -5.71 -1.16 -14.10
N GLN A 46 -6.17 -1.44 -12.87
CA GLN A 46 -6.85 -2.70 -12.54
C GLN A 46 -8.14 -2.88 -13.37
N ILE A 47 -8.98 -1.84 -13.48
CA ILE A 47 -10.20 -1.90 -14.30
C ILE A 47 -9.86 -2.21 -15.76
N LYS A 48 -8.89 -1.51 -16.34
CA LYS A 48 -8.49 -1.73 -17.74
C LYS A 48 -7.86 -3.10 -17.97
N LEU A 49 -7.10 -3.61 -16.99
CA LEU A 49 -6.53 -4.94 -17.06
C LEU A 49 -7.63 -6.00 -17.08
N ASN A 50 -8.63 -5.89 -16.21
CA ASN A 50 -9.77 -6.79 -16.20
C ASN A 50 -10.55 -6.73 -17.53
N GLU A 51 -10.80 -5.53 -18.07
CA GLU A 51 -11.42 -5.35 -19.38
C GLU A 51 -10.60 -5.97 -20.52
N LEU A 52 -9.26 -5.92 -20.42
CA LEU A 52 -8.35 -6.52 -21.39
C LEU A 52 -8.42 -8.04 -21.32
N THR A 53 -8.35 -8.64 -20.13
CA THR A 53 -8.46 -10.09 -19.94
C THR A 53 -9.76 -10.62 -20.54
N VAL A 54 -10.90 -10.00 -20.25
CA VAL A 54 -12.19 -10.39 -20.84
C VAL A 54 -12.17 -10.27 -22.37
N THR A 55 -11.57 -9.19 -22.90
CA THR A 55 -11.47 -8.99 -24.35
C THR A 55 -10.55 -10.01 -25.02
N ASP A 56 -9.44 -10.39 -24.36
CA ASP A 56 -8.51 -11.42 -24.83
C ASP A 56 -9.19 -12.80 -24.80
N ASP A 57 -9.93 -13.12 -23.74
CA ASP A 57 -10.75 -14.33 -23.64
C ASP A 57 -11.76 -14.42 -24.80
N GLU A 58 -12.49 -13.34 -25.08
CA GLU A 58 -13.45 -13.28 -26.19
C GLU A 58 -12.79 -13.42 -27.58
N ILE A 59 -11.53 -13.01 -27.75
CA ILE A 59 -10.81 -13.15 -29.03
C ILE A 59 -10.40 -14.60 -29.27
N ARG A 60 -10.09 -15.38 -28.23
CA ARG A 60 -9.62 -16.78 -28.35
C ARG A 60 -10.60 -17.67 -29.10
N ASP A 61 -11.90 -17.45 -28.92
CA ASP A 61 -12.96 -18.20 -29.61
C ASP A 61 -12.89 -18.10 -31.15
N PHE A 62 -12.13 -17.14 -31.68
CA PHE A 62 -11.97 -16.88 -33.12
C PHE A 62 -10.61 -17.29 -33.67
N LEU A 63 -9.69 -17.79 -32.85
CA LEU A 63 -8.33 -18.15 -33.26
C LEU A 63 -8.23 -19.65 -33.57
N ASN A 64 -7.39 -20.00 -34.54
CA ASN A 64 -6.92 -21.38 -34.69
C ASN A 64 -5.74 -21.67 -33.74
N ASP A 65 -5.32 -22.94 -33.62
CA ASP A 65 -4.28 -23.38 -32.68
C ASP A 65 -2.95 -22.63 -32.84
N GLN A 66 -2.53 -22.34 -34.08
CA GLN A 66 -1.30 -21.60 -34.35
C GLN A 66 -1.44 -20.14 -33.92
N GLU A 67 -2.53 -19.47 -34.32
CA GLU A 67 -2.81 -18.08 -33.93
C GLU A 67 -2.95 -17.94 -32.42
N TYR A 68 -3.60 -18.90 -31.76
CA TYR A 68 -3.77 -18.94 -30.31
C TYR A 68 -2.42 -19.00 -29.60
N SER A 69 -1.53 -19.89 -30.06
CA SER A 69 -0.21 -20.09 -29.46
C SER A 69 0.67 -18.83 -29.54
N GLU A 70 0.53 -18.05 -30.61
CA GLU A 70 1.22 -16.77 -30.76
C GLU A 70 0.57 -15.66 -29.92
N ASP A 71 -0.77 -15.61 -29.90
CA ASP A 71 -1.55 -14.58 -29.21
C ASP A 71 -1.41 -14.66 -27.69
N ILE A 72 -1.36 -15.88 -27.12
CA ILE A 72 -1.22 -16.06 -25.66
C ILE A 72 0.10 -15.49 -25.14
N ILE A 73 1.20 -15.71 -25.86
CA ILE A 73 2.53 -15.18 -25.51
C ILE A 73 2.52 -13.64 -25.55
N GLU A 74 1.82 -13.05 -26.52
CA GLU A 74 1.70 -11.59 -26.58
C GLU A 74 0.83 -11.05 -25.43
N CYS A 75 -0.30 -11.71 -25.13
CA CYS A 75 -1.20 -11.31 -24.05
C CYS A 75 -0.51 -11.38 -22.68
N GLU A 76 0.26 -12.43 -22.41
CA GLU A 76 1.04 -12.57 -21.17
C GLU A 76 1.99 -11.39 -20.95
N LYS A 77 2.71 -10.94 -21.98
CA LYS A 77 3.62 -9.78 -21.86
C LYS A 77 2.91 -8.51 -21.37
N TYR A 78 1.70 -8.24 -21.86
CA TYR A 78 0.93 -7.08 -21.41
C TYR A 78 0.38 -7.27 -19.99
N SER A 79 -0.09 -8.48 -19.68
CA SER A 79 -0.59 -8.84 -18.35
C SER A 79 0.51 -8.71 -17.29
N GLU A 80 1.65 -9.35 -17.49
CA GLU A 80 2.81 -9.32 -16.58
C GLU A 80 3.31 -7.89 -16.36
N ASN A 81 3.39 -7.09 -17.41
CA ASN A 81 3.79 -5.69 -17.28
C ASN A 81 2.80 -4.91 -16.39
N ALA A 82 1.49 -5.06 -16.63
CA ALA A 82 0.47 -4.39 -15.83
C ALA A 82 0.49 -4.84 -14.36
N HIS A 83 0.60 -6.15 -14.12
CA HIS A 83 0.73 -6.71 -12.77
C HIS A 83 1.96 -6.18 -12.02
N LEU A 84 3.11 -6.08 -12.70
CA LEU A 84 4.32 -5.49 -12.13
C LEU A 84 4.10 -4.03 -11.72
N GLN A 85 3.42 -3.24 -12.56
CA GLN A 85 3.11 -1.85 -12.22
C GLN A 85 2.14 -1.73 -11.04
N LEU A 86 1.12 -2.59 -10.98
CA LEU A 86 0.20 -2.65 -9.84
C LEU A 86 0.95 -2.98 -8.55
N PHE A 87 1.82 -3.99 -8.57
CA PHE A 87 2.66 -4.33 -7.42
C PHE A 87 3.55 -3.15 -6.99
N ASN A 88 4.27 -2.54 -7.93
CA ASN A 88 5.14 -1.40 -7.64
C ASN A 88 4.36 -0.20 -7.10
N SER A 89 3.17 0.07 -7.63
CA SER A 89 2.31 1.16 -7.16
C SER A 89 1.86 0.97 -5.71
N LYS A 90 1.46 -0.26 -5.34
CA LYS A 90 1.10 -0.62 -3.97
C LYS A 90 2.30 -0.48 -3.03
N LYS A 91 3.48 -0.91 -3.47
CA LYS A 91 4.73 -0.73 -2.70
C LYS A 91 5.02 0.77 -2.47
N LYS A 92 4.95 1.61 -3.50
CA LYS A 92 5.15 3.06 -3.38
C LYS A 92 4.13 3.70 -2.42
N ALA A 93 2.86 3.30 -2.53
CA ALA A 93 1.78 3.76 -1.67
C ALA A 93 1.99 3.41 -0.18
N ASN A 94 2.48 2.21 0.10
CA ASN A 94 2.77 1.79 1.46
C ASN A 94 3.99 2.51 2.03
N THR A 95 5.02 2.77 1.21
CA THR A 95 6.21 3.53 1.62
C THR A 95 5.89 5.00 1.91
N SER A 96 5.10 5.67 1.08
CA SER A 96 4.68 7.07 1.30
C SER A 96 3.74 7.20 2.50
N ALA A 97 2.81 6.27 2.72
CA ALA A 97 1.95 6.23 3.89
C ALA A 97 2.75 6.03 5.19
N ALA A 98 3.80 5.20 5.17
CA ALA A 98 4.73 5.05 6.29
C ALA A 98 5.52 6.34 6.56
N ILE A 99 6.04 7.00 5.53
CA ILE A 99 6.80 8.27 5.67
C ILE A 99 5.92 9.40 6.20
N LEU A 100 4.71 9.58 5.66
CA LEU A 100 3.77 10.64 6.08
C LEU A 100 3.24 10.44 7.50
N SER A 101 3.11 9.18 7.94
CA SER A 101 2.73 8.86 9.32
C SER A 101 3.85 9.18 10.32
N CYS A 102 5.12 9.11 9.91
CA CYS A 102 6.28 9.47 10.73
C CYS A 102 6.50 11.00 10.79
N SER A 103 6.34 11.73 9.67
CA SER A 103 6.55 13.19 9.64
C SER A 103 5.51 14.01 10.43
N LYS A 104 4.31 13.48 10.65
CA LYS A 104 3.30 14.13 11.51
C LYS A 104 3.65 14.09 13.01
N ILE A 105 4.62 13.27 13.42
CA ILE A 105 5.13 13.23 14.80
C ILE A 105 6.25 14.27 15.00
N ALA A 106 6.89 14.75 13.92
CA ALA A 106 8.11 15.55 13.99
C ALA A 106 7.94 17.05 13.64
N SER A 107 6.73 17.57 13.46
CA SER A 107 6.53 18.98 13.08
C SER A 107 5.60 19.76 14.02
N SER A 108 6.20 20.30 15.07
CA SER A 108 5.80 21.59 15.63
C SER A 108 7.05 22.38 16.03
N PRO A 109 7.58 23.26 15.16
CA PRO A 109 8.39 24.38 15.59
C PRO A 109 7.55 25.66 15.48
N THR A 110 7.37 26.38 16.58
CA THR A 110 7.59 27.83 16.61
C THR A 110 7.61 28.33 18.05
N SER A 111 8.80 28.79 18.42
CA SER A 111 9.17 29.80 19.42
C SER A 111 8.35 29.91 20.70
N ASP A 112 9.03 29.75 21.85
CA ASP A 112 9.18 30.96 22.67
C ASP A 112 10.36 30.96 23.63
N ARG A 113 10.79 32.20 23.89
CA ARG A 113 11.83 32.63 24.80
C ARG A 113 11.63 32.08 26.22
N ILE A 114 12.79 31.89 26.87
CA ILE A 114 13.06 31.76 28.31
C ILE A 114 11.94 32.34 29.22
N HIS A 115 11.43 31.55 30.18
CA HIS A 115 11.39 31.85 31.63
C HIS A 115 10.60 30.80 32.47
N TYR A 116 11.28 30.26 33.47
CA TYR A 116 10.89 29.69 34.78
C TYR A 116 9.50 29.08 35.07
N ALA A 117 9.55 27.83 35.56
CA ALA A 117 8.70 27.18 36.57
C ALA A 117 7.18 27.17 36.42
N SER A 118 6.65 26.03 35.98
CA SER A 118 5.60 25.21 36.63
C SER A 118 5.18 24.13 35.62
N GLN A 119 5.22 22.86 36.02
CA GLN A 119 4.88 21.75 35.12
C GLN A 119 3.47 21.89 34.54
N PRO A 120 3.29 21.90 33.21
CA PRO A 120 1.99 21.57 32.64
C PRO A 120 1.97 20.04 32.42
N ASN A 121 0.95 19.38 32.96
CA ASN A 121 0.59 18.04 32.52
C ASN A 121 0.37 18.07 31.01
N VAL A 122 1.36 17.60 30.25
CA VAL A 122 1.24 17.41 28.79
C VAL A 122 0.22 16.30 28.60
N THR A 123 -1.04 16.70 28.43
CA THR A 123 -2.08 15.80 27.97
C THR A 123 -1.75 15.50 26.51
N VAL A 124 -1.06 14.38 26.29
CA VAL A 124 -0.83 13.80 24.96
C VAL A 124 -2.21 13.54 24.37
N LYS A 125 -2.68 14.45 23.50
CA LYS A 125 -3.81 14.13 22.63
C LYS A 125 -3.32 13.06 21.66
N LEU A 126 -3.71 11.82 21.93
CA LEU A 126 -3.44 10.72 21.01
C LEU A 126 -4.00 11.10 19.63
N PRO A 127 -3.17 11.07 18.57
CA PRO A 127 -3.67 11.13 17.21
C PRO A 127 -4.70 10.01 17.04
N THR A 128 -5.87 10.35 16.51
CA THR A 128 -6.95 9.39 16.25
C THR A 128 -6.40 8.21 15.47
N VAL A 129 -6.42 7.02 16.08
CA VAL A 129 -5.98 5.75 15.50
C VAL A 129 -6.74 5.55 14.18
N ASN A 130 -6.09 5.85 13.06
CA ASN A 130 -6.68 5.68 11.75
C ASN A 130 -5.84 4.72 10.91
N THR A 131 -6.49 3.58 10.65
CA THR A 131 -6.40 2.73 9.45
C THR A 131 -5.15 1.88 9.21
N ASN A 132 -4.38 1.50 10.23
CA ASN A 132 -3.27 0.54 10.06
C ASN A 132 -3.11 -0.43 11.23
N THR A 133 -4.23 -0.92 11.75
CA THR A 133 -4.27 -1.92 12.83
C THR A 133 -3.80 -3.28 12.31
N PHE A 134 -2.94 -3.96 13.06
CA PHE A 134 -2.55 -5.34 12.81
C PHE A 134 -3.44 -6.30 13.59
N TYR A 135 -4.14 -7.20 12.90
CA TYR A 135 -5.11 -8.11 13.51
C TYR A 135 -4.55 -9.50 13.82
N GLY A 136 -3.37 -9.83 13.27
CA GLY A 136 -2.65 -11.09 13.53
C GLY A 136 -2.32 -11.90 12.27
N GLU A 137 -2.52 -11.34 11.07
CA GLU A 137 -2.28 -12.02 9.80
C GLU A 137 -0.78 -12.22 9.55
N ILE A 138 -0.33 -13.47 9.44
CA ILE A 138 1.10 -13.81 9.22
C ILE A 138 1.68 -13.12 7.98
N GLU A 139 0.89 -13.02 6.91
CA GLU A 139 1.29 -12.39 5.64
C GLU A 139 1.61 -10.89 5.80
N GLU A 140 0.98 -10.22 6.77
CA GLU A 140 1.17 -8.79 7.03
C GLU A 140 2.16 -8.53 8.17
N PHE A 141 2.59 -9.55 8.92
CA PHE A 141 3.47 -9.38 10.08
C PHE A 141 4.79 -8.70 9.73
N HIS A 142 5.43 -9.13 8.64
CA HIS A 142 6.69 -8.52 8.19
C HIS A 142 6.50 -7.04 7.81
N ASN A 143 5.45 -6.73 7.06
CA ASN A 143 5.12 -5.36 6.66
C ASN A 143 4.83 -4.49 7.88
N PHE A 144 4.06 -5.01 8.85
CA PHE A 144 3.77 -4.33 10.10
C PHE A 144 5.05 -4.03 10.89
N GLY A 145 5.91 -5.03 11.08
CA GLY A 145 7.15 -4.91 11.84
C GLY A 145 8.09 -3.85 11.26
N GLU A 146 8.36 -3.90 9.95
CA GLU A 146 9.22 -2.91 9.28
C GLU A 146 8.67 -1.48 9.41
N ARG A 147 7.35 -1.32 9.31
CA ARG A 147 6.71 0.00 9.43
C ARG A 147 6.79 0.54 10.85
N PHE A 148 6.45 -0.30 11.84
CA PHE A 148 6.52 0.08 13.25
C PHE A 148 7.97 0.42 13.65
N GLU A 149 8.93 -0.39 13.19
CA GLU A 149 10.35 -0.18 13.47
C GLU A 149 10.83 1.19 12.98
N ASN A 150 10.51 1.52 11.73
CA ASN A 150 10.99 2.76 11.11
C ASN A 150 10.23 4.02 11.57
N CYS A 151 8.98 3.89 12.03
CA CYS A 151 8.17 5.04 12.45
C CYS A 151 8.26 5.34 13.96
N ILE A 152 8.35 4.29 14.79
CA ILE A 152 8.21 4.39 16.24
C ILE A 152 9.47 3.88 16.93
N ASP A 153 9.92 2.67 16.61
CA ASP A 153 11.02 2.02 17.35
C ASP A 153 12.35 2.77 17.23
N LYS A 154 12.72 3.17 16.01
CA LYS A 154 13.95 3.94 15.73
C LYS A 154 13.84 5.43 16.09
N ASN A 155 12.66 5.90 16.49
CA ASN A 155 12.49 7.30 16.86
C ASN A 155 13.07 7.55 18.27
N GLU A 156 14.22 8.22 18.35
CA GLU A 156 14.91 8.54 19.61
C GLU A 156 14.17 9.59 20.46
N SER A 157 13.23 10.35 19.88
CA SER A 157 12.44 11.35 20.61
C SER A 157 11.31 10.74 21.45
N LEU A 158 10.97 9.46 21.21
CA LEU A 158 9.96 8.73 21.96
C LEU A 158 10.62 7.92 23.08
N SER A 159 10.05 7.98 24.28
CA SER A 159 10.48 7.13 25.38
C SER A 159 10.07 5.67 25.12
N GLN A 160 10.74 4.70 25.76
CA GLN A 160 10.35 3.29 25.64
C GLN A 160 8.89 3.03 26.05
N ILE A 161 8.40 3.73 27.08
CA ILE A 161 7.01 3.60 27.51
C ILE A 161 6.05 4.13 26.44
N ASP A 162 6.36 5.24 25.78
CA ASP A 162 5.53 5.78 24.70
C ASP A 162 5.52 4.83 23.50
N LYS A 163 6.67 4.27 23.12
CA LYS A 163 6.77 3.25 22.07
C LYS A 163 5.92 2.03 22.39
N HIS A 164 5.87 1.61 23.65
CA HIS A 164 5.03 0.51 24.10
C HIS A 164 3.53 0.85 24.00
N VAL A 165 3.13 2.05 24.41
CA VAL A 165 1.74 2.52 24.25
C VAL A 165 1.35 2.55 22.77
N PHE A 166 2.23 3.04 21.89
CA PHE A 166 1.99 3.01 20.45
C PHE A 166 1.86 1.59 19.93
N LEU A 167 2.80 0.69 20.24
CA LEU A 167 2.73 -0.72 19.85
C LEU A 167 1.36 -1.31 20.18
N ARG A 168 0.91 -1.14 21.44
CA ARG A 168 -0.39 -1.62 21.92
C ARG A 168 -1.59 -1.00 21.19
N GLY A 169 -1.48 0.25 20.76
CA GLY A 169 -2.51 0.95 20.00
C GLY A 169 -2.64 0.51 18.54
N TYR A 170 -1.60 -0.11 17.97
CA TYR A 170 -1.62 -0.64 16.60
C TYR A 170 -2.07 -2.10 16.52
N LEU A 171 -2.23 -2.81 17.63
CA LEU A 171 -2.66 -4.21 17.66
C LEU A 171 -4.16 -4.31 17.93
N ASP A 172 -4.82 -5.27 17.27
CA ASP A 172 -6.21 -5.63 17.56
C ASP A 172 -6.43 -7.14 17.38
N ALA A 173 -7.65 -7.61 17.65
CA ALA A 173 -8.08 -8.99 17.55
C ALA A 173 -7.07 -9.99 18.18
N GLU A 174 -6.50 -10.90 17.37
CA GLU A 174 -5.61 -11.95 17.84
C GLU A 174 -4.25 -11.39 18.28
N ALA A 175 -3.70 -10.46 17.52
CA ALA A 175 -2.43 -9.82 17.86
C ALA A 175 -2.49 -9.10 19.22
N LYS A 176 -3.59 -8.38 19.49
CA LYS A 176 -3.80 -7.72 20.78
C LYS A 176 -3.95 -8.71 21.94
N ARG A 177 -4.63 -9.84 21.69
CA ARG A 177 -4.85 -10.89 22.70
C ARG A 177 -3.54 -11.52 23.16
N LEU A 178 -2.57 -11.70 22.25
CA LEU A 178 -1.26 -12.30 22.57
C LEU A 178 -0.48 -11.51 23.61
N VAL A 179 -0.56 -10.18 23.56
CA VAL A 179 0.20 -9.29 24.42
C VAL A 179 -0.60 -8.75 25.61
N ASP A 180 -1.87 -9.14 25.76
CA ASP A 180 -2.79 -8.54 26.75
C ASP A 180 -2.41 -8.83 28.21
N GLY A 181 -1.68 -9.92 28.46
CA GLY A 181 -1.15 -10.27 29.78
C GLY A 181 0.10 -9.48 30.19
N ILE A 182 0.62 -8.62 29.32
CA ILE A 182 1.87 -7.88 29.57
C ILE A 182 1.54 -6.46 29.99
N SER A 183 2.06 -6.05 31.14
CA SER A 183 1.92 -4.68 31.64
C SER A 183 2.59 -3.69 30.69
N ILE A 184 1.97 -2.55 30.45
CA ILE A 184 2.56 -1.49 29.61
C ILE A 184 3.59 -0.72 30.44
N THR A 185 4.84 -1.17 30.45
CA THR A 185 5.99 -0.47 31.08
C THR A 185 7.16 -0.30 30.11
N ALA A 186 8.12 0.57 30.43
CA ALA A 186 9.34 0.75 29.63
C ALA A 186 10.16 -0.55 29.51
N ASP A 187 10.25 -1.34 30.60
CA ASP A 187 11.07 -2.55 30.66
C ASP A 187 10.46 -3.70 29.83
N THR A 188 9.13 -3.75 29.77
CA THR A 188 8.39 -4.79 29.04
C THR A 188 8.29 -4.54 27.52
N TYR A 189 8.74 -3.38 27.04
CA TYR A 189 8.61 -3.00 25.63
C TYR A 189 9.31 -3.99 24.70
N THR A 190 10.61 -4.24 24.93
CA THR A 190 11.43 -5.13 24.09
C THR A 190 10.82 -6.53 24.01
N MET A 191 10.40 -7.09 25.15
CA MET A 191 9.75 -8.40 25.19
C MET A 191 8.45 -8.40 24.40
N THR A 192 7.62 -7.37 24.53
CA THR A 192 6.33 -7.28 23.83
C THR A 192 6.50 -7.15 22.32
N LYS A 193 7.59 -6.51 21.87
CA LYS A 193 7.93 -6.34 20.45
C LYS A 193 8.37 -7.66 19.78
N GLU A 194 8.90 -8.60 20.55
CA GLU A 194 9.44 -9.88 20.03
C GLU A 194 8.40 -11.02 19.98
N ILE A 195 7.18 -10.78 20.48
CA ILE A 195 6.05 -11.72 20.44
C ILE A 195 5.32 -11.61 19.11
#